data_AF-A0A1Q7EKE8-F1
#
_entry.id   AF-A0A1Q7EKE8-F1
#
_cell.length_a   1.000
_cell.length_b   1.000
_cell.length_c   1.000
_cell.angle_alpha   90.00
_cell.angle_beta   90.00
_cell.angle_gamma   90.00
#
_symmetry.space_group_name_H-M   'P 1'
#
loop_
_entity.id
_entity.type
_entity.pdbx_description
1 polymer ?
#
loop_
_entity_poly.entity_id
_entity_poly.type
_entity_poly.pdbx_seq_one_letter_code
_entity_poly.pdbx_strand_id
1 'polypeptide(L)'
;MSIGREIEDIARDLIKHQHDHPPVRDLNRDVDRKLTFADRVASDFARLIGSWIFVLAQVGLMLLWVLLNAIGLLRHWDPYPFLFLNFVFSLEAAIWVSVVLMTLNSMADRDRMRAQNEYELNVKAEEELKALMNHLMHQDEILLQIVNRLDRGDREMKRLARRIEQVLEPSPETSRPPQAPQAPQVPQAPTSPAPAPSPTPATPQSERPLGLPTP
;
A
#
# COMPACT_ATOMS: atom_id res chain seq x y z
N MET A 1 3.60 -42.07 14.49
CA MET A 1 4.04 -41.13 15.55
C MET A 1 4.81 -39.90 15.02
N SER A 2 5.11 -39.79 13.71
CA SER A 2 5.88 -38.65 13.16
C SER A 2 5.03 -37.42 12.83
N ILE A 3 3.86 -37.63 12.23
CA ILE A 3 2.99 -36.55 11.73
C ILE A 3 2.50 -35.61 12.84
N GLY A 4 2.23 -36.14 14.04
CA GLY A 4 1.82 -35.31 15.18
C GLY A 4 2.91 -34.33 15.64
N ARG A 5 4.19 -34.71 15.53
CA ARG A 5 5.32 -33.85 15.91
C ARG A 5 5.57 -32.75 14.87
N GLU A 6 5.41 -33.04 13.59
CA GLU A 6 5.52 -32.03 12.53
C GLU A 6 4.43 -30.96 12.62
N ILE A 7 3.19 -31.35 12.95
CA ILE A 7 2.11 -30.37 13.16
C ILE A 7 2.38 -29.53 14.41
N GLU A 8 2.93 -30.13 15.46
CA GLU A 8 3.30 -29.40 16.67
C GLU A 8 4.46 -28.45 16.43
N ASP A 9 5.45 -28.82 15.61
CA ASP A 9 6.57 -27.96 15.24
C ASP A 9 6.15 -26.80 14.33
N ILE A 10 5.25 -27.04 13.37
CA ILE A 10 4.67 -25.98 12.52
C ILE A 10 3.82 -25.02 13.36
N ALA A 11 3.00 -25.55 14.29
CA ALA A 11 2.22 -24.71 15.21
C ALA A 11 3.14 -23.89 16.13
N ARG A 12 4.24 -24.47 16.60
CA ARG A 12 5.23 -23.80 17.45
C ARG A 12 5.99 -22.71 16.71
N ASP A 13 6.27 -22.91 15.41
CA ASP A 13 6.93 -21.91 14.56
C ASP A 13 6.00 -20.75 14.16
N LEU A 14 4.70 -21.04 14.00
CA LEU A 14 3.68 -20.04 13.70
C LEU A 14 3.36 -19.14 14.91
N ILE A 15 3.35 -19.71 16.13
CA ILE A 15 3.23 -18.93 17.38
C ILE A 15 4.45 -18.01 17.59
N LYS A 16 5.62 -18.42 17.08
CA LYS A 16 6.86 -17.65 17.21
C LYS A 16 6.88 -16.36 16.38
N HIS A 17 5.99 -16.24 15.39
CA HIS A 17 5.82 -15.05 14.54
C HIS A 17 4.69 -14.14 15.02
N GLN A 18 4.21 -14.29 16.26
CA GLN A 18 3.35 -13.31 16.89
C GLN A 18 4.12 -11.98 17.01
N HIS A 19 3.83 -11.06 16.10
CA HIS A 19 4.36 -9.70 16.10
C HIS A 19 4.05 -9.05 17.45
N ASP A 20 5.09 -8.86 18.27
CA ASP A 20 5.05 -8.00 19.43
C ASP A 20 4.84 -6.57 18.93
N HIS A 21 3.59 -6.12 18.93
CA HIS A 21 3.34 -4.69 18.79
C HIS A 21 3.88 -4.03 20.06
N PRO A 22 4.87 -3.13 19.96
CA PRO A 22 5.31 -2.38 21.13
C PRO A 22 4.09 -1.72 21.75
N PRO A 23 3.95 -1.75 23.09
CA PRO A 23 2.77 -1.21 23.77
C PRO A 23 2.51 0.20 23.24
N VAL A 24 1.27 0.47 22.82
CA VAL A 24 0.83 1.78 22.33
C VAL A 24 1.27 2.78 23.39
N ARG A 25 2.35 3.53 23.08
CA ARG A 25 2.97 4.44 24.02
C ARG A 25 1.95 5.53 24.25
N ASP A 26 1.31 5.51 25.42
CA ASP A 26 0.23 6.42 25.77
C ASP A 26 0.82 7.83 25.94
N LEU A 27 0.94 8.53 24.82
CA LEU A 27 1.55 9.85 24.65
C LEU A 27 0.92 10.91 25.54
N ASN A 28 -0.30 10.67 26.02
CA ASN A 28 -0.99 11.53 26.97
C ASN A 28 -0.20 11.65 28.29
N ARG A 29 0.49 10.57 28.68
CA ARG A 29 1.17 10.44 29.98
C ARG A 29 2.51 11.17 30.06
N ASP A 30 3.20 11.34 28.93
CA ASP A 30 4.46 12.11 28.86
C ASP A 30 4.20 13.63 28.75
N VAL A 31 3.10 14.03 28.12
CA VAL A 31 2.64 15.43 28.08
C VAL A 31 2.15 15.87 29.47
N ASP A 32 1.48 14.99 30.22
CA ASP A 32 1.01 15.26 31.58
C ASP A 32 2.15 15.58 32.57
N ARG A 33 3.38 15.10 32.33
CA ARG A 33 4.50 15.30 33.26
C ARG A 33 5.06 16.73 33.25
N LYS A 34 4.63 17.57 32.30
CA LYS A 34 4.96 19.00 32.21
C LYS A 34 3.74 19.90 32.39
N LEU A 35 2.69 19.44 33.09
CA LEU A 35 1.55 20.29 33.43
C LEU A 35 2.02 21.46 34.31
N THR A 36 2.25 22.58 33.64
CA THR A 36 2.45 23.89 34.28
C THR A 36 1.22 24.18 35.14
N PHE A 37 1.36 24.92 36.24
CA PHE A 37 0.22 25.33 37.07
C PHE A 37 -0.94 25.92 36.24
N ALA A 38 -0.59 26.65 35.17
CA ALA A 38 -1.51 27.18 34.18
C ALA A 38 -2.37 26.12 33.45
N ASP A 39 -1.83 24.94 33.12
CA ASP A 39 -2.59 23.88 32.47
C ASP A 39 -3.60 23.23 33.40
N ARG A 40 -3.24 23.10 34.69
CA ARG A 40 -4.15 22.53 35.69
C ARG A 40 -5.32 23.48 35.93
N VAL A 41 -5.00 24.77 36.12
CA VAL A 41 -5.99 25.85 36.20
C VAL A 41 -6.84 25.91 34.92
N ALA A 42 -6.24 25.85 33.73
CA ALA A 42 -6.98 25.82 32.48
C ALA A 42 -7.90 24.60 32.36
N SER A 43 -7.50 23.43 32.86
CA SER A 43 -8.33 22.22 32.85
C SER A 43 -9.55 22.34 33.77
N ASP A 44 -9.38 22.97 34.94
CA ASP A 44 -10.46 23.20 35.90
C ASP A 44 -11.40 24.31 35.39
N PHE A 45 -10.85 25.39 34.83
CA PHE A 45 -11.64 26.45 34.18
C PHE A 45 -12.39 25.94 32.95
N ALA A 46 -11.79 25.10 32.10
CA ALA A 46 -12.47 24.52 30.95
C ALA A 46 -13.66 23.65 31.35
N ARG A 47 -13.55 22.91 32.47
CA ARG A 47 -14.67 22.13 33.04
C ARG A 47 -15.76 23.03 33.61
N LEU A 48 -15.40 24.14 34.27
CA LEU A 48 -16.36 25.12 34.80
C LEU A 48 -17.09 25.86 33.68
N ILE A 49 -16.37 26.35 32.67
CA ILE A 49 -16.89 27.16 31.56
C ILE A 49 -17.65 26.31 30.54
N GLY A 50 -17.25 25.04 30.35
CA GLY A 50 -17.93 24.10 29.47
C GLY A 50 -19.28 23.61 29.99
N SER A 51 -19.64 23.95 31.24
CA SER A 51 -20.93 23.60 31.81
C SER A 51 -22.00 24.62 31.42
N TRP A 52 -23.07 24.14 30.79
CA TRP A 52 -24.23 24.97 30.42
C TRP A 52 -24.87 25.67 31.64
N ILE A 53 -24.72 25.08 32.83
CA ILE A 53 -25.24 25.61 34.10
C ILE A 53 -24.53 26.92 34.48
N PHE A 54 -23.24 27.07 34.18
CA PHE A 54 -22.48 28.29 34.50
C PHE A 54 -23.00 29.49 33.69
N VAL A 55 -23.25 29.28 32.40
CA VAL A 55 -23.83 30.31 31.51
C VAL A 55 -25.20 30.75 32.01
N LEU A 56 -26.06 29.79 32.39
CA LEU A 56 -27.39 30.10 32.94
C LEU A 56 -27.30 30.85 34.28
N ALA A 57 -26.38 30.48 35.16
CA ALA A 57 -26.17 31.17 36.43
C ALA A 57 -25.70 32.62 36.23
N GLN A 58 -24.78 32.88 35.30
CA GLN A 58 -24.29 34.22 34.99
C GLN A 58 -25.41 35.11 34.41
N VAL A 59 -26.18 34.60 33.46
CA VAL A 59 -27.34 35.32 32.89
C VAL A 59 -28.40 35.56 33.97
N GLY A 60 -28.66 34.56 34.82
CA GLY A 60 -29.58 34.69 35.95
C GLY A 60 -29.15 35.75 36.95
N LEU A 61 -27.86 35.81 37.30
CA LEU A 61 -27.31 36.84 38.18
C LEU A 61 -27.45 38.23 37.57
N MET A 62 -27.19 38.38 36.27
CA MET A 62 -27.35 39.65 35.57
C MET A 62 -28.83 40.10 35.53
N LEU A 63 -29.75 39.19 35.20
CA LEU A 63 -31.18 39.47 35.21
C LEU A 63 -31.68 39.81 36.61
N LEU A 64 -31.21 39.09 37.63
CA LEU A 64 -31.53 39.34 39.04
C LEU A 64 -31.08 40.75 39.43
N TRP A 65 -29.85 41.15 39.09
CA TRP A 65 -29.33 42.48 39.37
C TRP A 65 -30.14 43.60 38.70
N VAL A 66 -30.49 43.40 37.43
CA VAL A 66 -31.35 44.34 36.68
C VAL A 66 -32.74 44.42 37.30
N LEU A 67 -33.36 43.29 37.68
CA LEU A 67 -34.67 43.28 38.33
C LEU A 67 -34.65 43.96 39.70
N LEU A 68 -33.64 43.70 40.53
CA LEU A 68 -33.49 44.32 41.85
C LEU A 68 -33.38 45.85 41.73
N ASN A 69 -32.65 46.34 40.72
CA ASN A 69 -32.54 47.77 40.45
C ASN A 69 -33.83 48.35 39.83
N ALA A 70 -34.49 47.63 38.91
CA ALA A 70 -35.70 48.07 38.22
C ALA A 70 -36.93 48.17 39.15
N ILE A 71 -37.04 47.29 40.15
CA ILE A 71 -38.13 47.30 41.14
C ILE A 71 -37.93 48.45 42.16
N GLY A 72 -36.78 49.14 42.14
CA GLY A 72 -36.50 50.28 43.02
C GLY A 72 -36.35 49.88 44.49
N LEU A 73 -36.10 48.59 44.77
CA LEU A 73 -36.01 48.04 46.13
C LEU A 73 -34.80 48.59 46.90
N LEU A 74 -33.75 49.02 46.17
CA LEU A 74 -32.68 49.87 46.67
C LEU A 74 -32.71 51.16 45.85
N ARG A 75 -33.01 52.31 46.49
CA ARG A 75 -33.03 53.67 45.89
C ARG A 75 -32.08 53.83 44.69
N HIS A 76 -32.59 53.69 43.46
CA HIS A 76 -31.95 53.96 42.15
C HIS A 76 -30.41 54.12 42.18
N TRP A 77 -29.67 53.13 42.68
CA TRP A 77 -28.22 53.24 42.86
C TRP A 77 -27.53 53.24 41.49
N ASP A 78 -28.08 52.54 40.51
CA ASP A 78 -27.58 52.50 39.13
C ASP A 78 -28.69 52.88 38.12
N PRO A 79 -28.92 54.19 37.87
CA PRO A 79 -29.87 54.66 36.86
C PRO A 79 -29.49 54.16 35.45
N TYR A 80 -30.49 53.98 34.60
CA TYR A 80 -30.25 53.62 33.19
C TYR A 80 -29.33 54.66 32.53
N PRO A 81 -28.18 54.28 31.92
CA PRO A 81 -27.79 52.96 31.41
C PRO A 81 -26.75 52.21 32.28
N PHE A 82 -27.15 51.73 33.47
CA PHE A 82 -26.41 50.80 34.35
C PHE A 82 -24.87 50.89 34.26
N LEU A 83 -24.32 52.03 34.66
CA LEU A 83 -22.93 52.38 34.42
C LEU A 83 -21.98 51.47 35.21
N PHE A 84 -22.37 51.09 36.43
CA PHE A 84 -21.54 50.21 37.27
C PHE A 84 -21.53 48.78 36.76
N LEU A 85 -22.68 48.25 36.33
CA LEU A 85 -22.75 46.89 35.78
C LEU A 85 -21.96 46.78 34.48
N ASN A 86 -22.09 47.76 33.59
CA ASN A 86 -21.30 47.82 32.36
C ASN A 86 -19.79 47.92 32.64
N PHE A 87 -19.39 48.68 33.67
CA PHE A 87 -17.99 48.78 34.07
C PHE A 87 -17.43 47.44 34.55
N VAL A 88 -18.12 46.75 35.47
CA VAL A 88 -17.68 45.46 36.00
C VAL A 88 -17.57 44.42 34.89
N PHE A 89 -18.59 44.33 34.02
CA PHE A 89 -18.58 43.38 32.91
C PHE A 89 -17.46 43.64 31.90
N SER A 90 -17.12 44.91 31.64
CA SER A 90 -15.99 45.26 30.77
C SER A 90 -14.66 44.81 31.37
N LEU A 91 -14.50 44.96 32.69
CA LEU A 91 -13.32 44.47 33.41
C LEU A 91 -13.25 42.94 33.41
N GLU A 92 -14.39 42.27 33.63
CA GLU A 92 -14.48 40.80 33.51
C GLU A 92 -14.06 40.32 32.11
N ALA A 93 -14.58 40.95 31.05
CA ALA A 93 -14.25 40.61 29.68
C ALA A 93 -12.74 40.76 29.40
N ALA A 94 -12.09 41.80 29.92
CA ALA A 94 -10.64 41.98 29.78
C ALA A 94 -9.84 40.85 30.46
N ILE A 95 -10.26 40.44 31.66
CA ILE A 95 -9.66 39.30 32.36
C ILE A 95 -9.86 38.02 31.55
N TRP A 96 -11.07 37.79 31.03
CA TRP A 96 -11.36 36.63 30.18
C TRP A 96 -10.48 36.58 28.94
N VAL A 97 -10.29 37.71 28.25
CA VAL A 97 -9.43 37.79 27.05
C VAL A 97 -7.98 37.42 27.38
N SER A 98 -7.45 37.87 28.51
CA SER A 98 -6.09 37.53 28.92
C SER A 98 -5.93 36.03 29.20
N VAL A 99 -6.90 35.43 29.91
CA VAL A 99 -6.92 33.98 30.17
C VAL A 99 -7.06 33.20 28.86
N VAL A 100 -7.96 33.62 27.98
CA VAL A 100 -8.15 33.00 26.66
C VAL A 100 -6.84 33.06 25.87
N LEU A 101 -6.16 34.21 25.82
CA LEU A 101 -4.90 34.35 25.09
C LEU A 101 -3.80 33.44 25.66
N MET A 102 -3.71 33.33 26.99
CA MET A 102 -2.79 32.41 27.66
C MET A 102 -3.09 30.95 27.27
N THR A 103 -4.37 30.55 27.28
CA THR A 103 -4.77 29.18 26.92
C THR A 103 -4.57 28.88 25.43
N LEU A 104 -4.83 29.85 24.54
CA LEU A 104 -4.60 29.71 23.11
C LEU A 104 -3.11 29.50 22.79
N ASN A 105 -2.23 30.24 23.48
CA ASN A 105 -0.79 30.07 23.31
C ASN A 105 -0.33 28.66 23.73
N SER A 106 -0.80 28.17 24.89
CA SER A 106 -0.49 26.81 25.34
C SER A 106 -1.09 25.72 24.43
N MET A 107 -2.27 25.95 23.85
CA MET A 107 -2.87 25.03 22.87
C MET A 107 -2.03 24.97 21.58
N ALA A 108 -1.56 26.11 21.08
CA ALA A 108 -0.74 26.17 19.87
C ALA A 108 0.60 25.45 20.04
N ASP A 109 1.25 25.60 21.19
CA ASP A 109 2.49 24.88 21.50
C ASP A 109 2.27 23.36 21.56
N ARG A 110 1.17 22.93 22.20
CA ARG A 110 0.77 21.51 22.26
C ARG A 110 0.44 20.96 20.87
N ASP A 111 -0.25 21.73 20.04
CA ASP A 111 -0.62 21.37 18.68
C ASP A 111 0.61 21.16 17.80
N ARG A 112 1.60 22.08 17.88
CA ARG A 112 2.88 21.94 17.17
C ARG A 112 3.63 20.66 17.55
N MET A 113 3.68 20.34 18.85
CA MET A 113 4.32 19.11 19.32
C MET A 113 3.59 17.85 18.86
N ARG A 114 2.25 17.88 18.84
CA ARG A 114 1.44 16.77 18.30
C ARG A 114 1.67 16.58 16.82
N ALA A 115 1.69 17.66 16.03
CA ALA A 115 1.93 17.61 14.59
C ALA A 115 3.31 17.03 14.24
N GLN A 116 4.36 17.36 15.01
CA GLN A 116 5.69 16.77 14.81
C GLN A 116 5.71 15.27 15.06
N ASN A 117 5.08 14.81 16.15
CA ASN A 117 5.01 13.39 16.46
C ASN A 117 4.13 12.62 15.45
N GLU A 118 3.02 13.21 15.03
CA GLU A 118 2.13 12.62 14.01
C GLU A 118 2.86 12.48 12.67
N TYR A 119 3.68 13.47 12.30
CA TYR A 119 4.54 13.39 11.13
C TYR A 119 5.55 12.23 11.23
N GLU A 120 6.25 12.09 12.35
CA GLU A 120 7.21 11.00 12.55
C GLU A 120 6.54 9.61 12.52
N LEU A 121 5.36 9.48 13.13
CA LEU A 121 4.58 8.25 13.09
C LEU A 121 4.13 7.94 11.66
N ASN A 122 3.70 8.95 10.89
CA ASN A 122 3.28 8.76 9.51
C ASN A 122 4.45 8.32 8.62
N VAL A 123 5.63 8.94 8.75
CA VAL A 123 6.84 8.52 8.01
C VAL A 123 7.20 7.07 8.34
N LYS A 124 7.16 6.70 9.62
CA LYS A 124 7.42 5.31 10.02
C LYS A 124 6.38 4.34 9.46
N ALA A 125 5.11 4.71 9.46
CA ALA A 125 4.04 3.91 8.87
C ALA A 125 4.22 3.76 7.35
N GLU A 126 4.68 4.81 6.65
CA GLU A 126 5.03 4.74 5.23
C GLU A 126 6.20 3.78 4.96
N GLU A 127 7.23 3.77 5.81
CA GLU A 127 8.33 2.82 5.71
C GLU A 127 7.87 1.36 5.92
N GLU A 128 7.05 1.12 6.94
CA GLU A 128 6.47 -0.21 7.20
C GLU A 128 5.56 -0.67 6.05
N LEU A 129 4.75 0.25 5.49
CA LEU A 129 3.92 -0.03 4.31
C LEU A 129 4.78 -0.37 3.10
N LYS A 130 5.88 0.34 2.88
CA LYS A 130 6.82 0.05 1.78
C LYS A 130 7.50 -1.31 1.96
N ALA A 131 7.86 -1.67 3.19
CA ALA A 131 8.41 -2.99 3.51
C ALA A 131 7.39 -4.11 3.20
N LEU A 132 6.13 -3.93 3.58
CA LEU A 132 5.04 -4.85 3.24
C LEU A 132 4.84 -4.97 1.72
N MET A 133 4.83 -3.84 1.00
CA MET A 133 4.71 -3.83 -0.46
C MET A 133 5.84 -4.61 -1.13
N ASN A 134 7.08 -4.41 -0.67
CA ASN A 134 8.24 -5.16 -1.17
C ASN A 134 8.10 -6.66 -0.89
N HIS A 135 7.60 -7.03 0.28
CA HIS A 135 7.36 -8.43 0.61
C HIS A 135 6.30 -9.06 -0.30
N LEU A 136 5.19 -8.36 -0.56
CA LEU A 136 4.14 -8.82 -1.47
C LEU A 136 4.66 -8.98 -2.91
N MET A 137 5.40 -8.00 -3.42
CA MET A 137 6.03 -8.12 -4.75
C MET A 137 6.99 -9.32 -4.83
N HIS A 138 7.72 -9.60 -3.75
CA HIS A 138 8.60 -10.76 -3.69
C HIS A 138 7.80 -12.07 -3.67
N GLN A 139 6.67 -12.13 -2.95
CA GLN A 139 5.78 -13.28 -2.98
C GLN A 139 5.20 -13.51 -4.38
N ASP A 140 4.77 -12.45 -5.08
CA ASP A 140 4.26 -12.55 -6.45
C ASP A 140 5.31 -13.12 -7.42
N GLU A 141 6.57 -12.69 -7.30
CA GLU A 141 7.67 -13.21 -8.12
C GLU A 141 7.88 -14.73 -7.88
N ILE A 142 7.86 -15.16 -6.61
CA ILE A 142 7.96 -16.59 -6.26
C ILE A 142 6.77 -17.36 -6.85
N LEU A 143 5.55 -16.80 -6.74
CA LEU A 143 4.33 -17.40 -7.27
C LEU A 143 4.42 -17.60 -8.80
N LEU A 144 4.90 -16.59 -9.52
CA LEU A 144 5.15 -16.67 -10.96
C LEU A 144 6.20 -17.72 -11.31
N GLN A 145 7.27 -17.82 -10.51
CA GLN A 145 8.30 -18.84 -10.71
C GLN A 145 7.73 -20.25 -10.54
N ILE A 146 6.90 -20.47 -9.52
CA ILE A 146 6.22 -21.75 -9.28
C ILE A 146 5.28 -22.09 -10.44
N VAL A 147 4.46 -21.15 -10.89
CA VAL A 147 3.54 -21.35 -12.03
C VAL A 147 4.32 -21.73 -13.30
N ASN A 148 5.44 -21.06 -13.60
CA ASN A 148 6.27 -21.38 -14.76
C ASN A 148 6.93 -22.76 -14.64
N ARG A 149 7.36 -23.15 -13.43
CA ARG A 149 7.89 -24.50 -13.15
C ARG A 149 6.82 -25.57 -13.39
N LEU A 150 5.58 -25.36 -12.91
CA LEU A 150 4.46 -26.27 -13.14
C LEU A 150 4.17 -26.41 -14.64
N ASP A 151 4.08 -25.30 -15.38
CA ASP A 151 3.78 -25.30 -16.82
C ASP A 151 4.88 -26.00 -17.64
N ARG A 152 6.16 -25.90 -17.22
CA ARG A 152 7.24 -26.70 -17.82
C ARG A 152 7.08 -28.19 -17.53
N GLY A 153 6.81 -28.57 -16.28
CA GLY A 153 6.60 -29.97 -15.90
C GLY A 153 5.45 -30.60 -16.69
N ASP A 154 4.35 -29.85 -16.86
CA ASP A 154 3.17 -30.31 -17.59
C ASP A 154 3.46 -30.54 -19.09
N ARG A 155 4.27 -29.65 -19.70
CA ARG A 155 4.76 -29.81 -21.07
C ARG A 155 5.67 -31.03 -21.23
N GLU A 156 6.56 -31.29 -20.28
CA GLU A 156 7.42 -32.47 -20.30
C GLU A 156 6.63 -33.77 -20.18
N MET A 157 5.64 -33.80 -19.28
CA MET A 157 4.75 -34.95 -19.11
C MET A 157 4.00 -35.28 -20.40
N LYS A 158 3.45 -34.24 -21.07
CA LYS A 158 2.80 -34.38 -22.39
C LYS A 158 3.74 -34.87 -23.50
N ARG A 159 5.03 -34.56 -23.43
CA ARG A 159 6.04 -35.07 -24.38
C ARG A 159 6.34 -36.54 -24.13
N LEU A 160 6.52 -36.92 -22.87
CA LEU A 160 6.74 -38.32 -22.49
C LEU A 160 5.54 -39.19 -22.87
N ALA A 161 4.31 -38.73 -22.59
CA ALA A 161 3.08 -39.40 -23.01
C ALA A 161 3.04 -39.62 -24.54
N ARG A 162 3.34 -38.58 -25.34
CA ARG A 162 3.40 -38.71 -26.81
C ARG A 162 4.48 -39.68 -27.30
N ARG A 163 5.63 -39.74 -26.64
CA ARG A 163 6.70 -40.70 -26.97
C ARG A 163 6.28 -42.13 -26.68
N ILE A 164 5.60 -42.37 -25.54
CA ILE A 164 5.05 -43.67 -25.20
C ILE A 164 4.00 -44.08 -26.24
N GLU A 165 3.10 -43.16 -26.61
CA GLU A 165 2.08 -43.40 -27.65
C GLU A 165 2.71 -43.79 -29.01
N GLN A 166 3.76 -43.08 -29.44
CA GLN A 166 4.47 -43.39 -30.69
C GLN A 166 5.20 -44.74 -30.67
N VAL A 167 5.61 -45.22 -29.50
CA VAL A 167 6.22 -46.54 -29.34
C VAL A 167 5.13 -47.64 -29.28
N LEU A 168 3.92 -47.29 -28.88
CA LEU A 168 2.78 -48.21 -28.79
C LEU A 168 2.01 -48.34 -30.13
N GLU A 169 2.07 -47.34 -31.02
CA GLU A 169 1.57 -47.42 -32.41
C GLU A 169 2.38 -48.44 -33.24
N PRO A 170 1.76 -49.51 -33.77
CA PRO A 170 2.47 -50.60 -34.45
C PRO A 170 2.97 -50.15 -35.83
N SER A 171 4.28 -50.25 -36.06
CA SER A 171 4.91 -49.97 -37.35
C SER A 171 4.39 -50.90 -38.46
N PRO A 172 3.85 -50.41 -39.59
CA PRO A 172 3.31 -51.23 -40.67
C PRO A 172 4.38 -51.69 -41.70
N GLU A 173 5.64 -51.89 -41.30
CA GLU A 173 6.72 -52.30 -42.22
C GLU A 173 7.36 -53.64 -41.84
N THR A 174 6.62 -54.74 -41.98
CA THR A 174 7.21 -56.08 -42.07
C THR A 174 6.60 -56.82 -43.26
N SER A 175 6.96 -56.42 -44.48
CA SER A 175 6.65 -57.18 -45.72
C SER A 175 7.51 -56.69 -46.89
N ARG A 176 8.75 -57.17 -47.01
CA ARG A 176 9.52 -57.13 -48.27
C ARG A 176 10.15 -58.51 -48.50
N PRO A 177 9.81 -59.25 -49.59
CA PRO A 177 10.29 -60.62 -49.82
C PRO A 177 11.69 -60.68 -50.49
N PRO A 178 12.38 -61.84 -50.48
CA PRO A 178 13.80 -61.98 -50.81
C PRO A 178 14.08 -62.14 -52.32
N GLN A 179 15.20 -61.56 -52.79
CA GLN A 179 15.69 -61.64 -54.18
C GLN A 179 16.31 -63.01 -54.51
N ALA A 180 16.07 -63.51 -55.73
CA ALA A 180 16.64 -64.74 -56.29
C ALA A 180 17.54 -64.45 -57.52
N PRO A 181 18.50 -65.34 -57.87
CA PRO A 181 19.62 -65.04 -58.79
C PRO A 181 19.24 -65.14 -60.28
N GLN A 182 19.69 -64.20 -61.11
CA GLN A 182 19.52 -64.24 -62.57
C GLN A 182 20.81 -64.72 -63.28
N ALA A 183 20.64 -65.62 -64.27
CA ALA A 183 21.66 -66.11 -65.20
C ALA A 183 21.15 -65.92 -66.67
N PRO A 184 21.94 -66.18 -67.73
CA PRO A 184 22.55 -65.15 -68.62
C PRO A 184 21.93 -65.08 -70.03
N GLN A 185 22.09 -63.95 -70.74
CA GLN A 185 21.87 -63.86 -72.19
C GLN A 185 23.02 -63.13 -72.91
N VAL A 186 23.36 -63.64 -74.11
CA VAL A 186 24.57 -63.41 -74.94
C VAL A 186 24.22 -62.48 -76.16
N PRO A 187 25.11 -62.09 -77.10
CA PRO A 187 25.48 -60.70 -77.39
C PRO A 187 25.14 -60.20 -78.81
N GLN A 188 25.08 -58.88 -79.03
CA GLN A 188 25.30 -58.27 -80.35
C GLN A 188 26.11 -56.96 -80.22
N ALA A 189 27.07 -56.79 -81.13
CA ALA A 189 28.04 -55.70 -81.24
C ALA A 189 27.84 -54.95 -82.59
N PRO A 190 28.72 -54.01 -83.02
CA PRO A 190 28.98 -52.67 -82.48
C PRO A 190 28.91 -51.57 -83.57
N THR A 191 28.78 -50.29 -83.21
CA THR A 191 29.26 -49.18 -84.05
C THR A 191 29.58 -47.92 -83.22
N SER A 192 30.85 -47.50 -83.31
CA SER A 192 31.54 -46.32 -82.75
C SER A 192 31.15 -45.00 -83.47
N PRO A 193 31.74 -43.80 -83.19
CA PRO A 193 32.13 -43.13 -81.92
C PRO A 193 31.72 -41.61 -81.88
N ALA A 194 32.02 -40.94 -80.75
CA ALA A 194 32.26 -39.49 -80.43
C ALA A 194 32.23 -38.40 -81.56
N PRO A 195 31.99 -37.07 -81.30
CA PRO A 195 32.61 -36.29 -80.20
C PRO A 195 31.82 -35.03 -79.65
N ALA A 196 32.37 -34.40 -78.60
CA ALA A 196 32.15 -33.00 -78.16
C ALA A 196 33.02 -32.02 -79.02
N PRO A 197 33.14 -30.66 -78.83
CA PRO A 197 32.67 -29.74 -77.76
C PRO A 197 32.25 -28.28 -78.19
N SER A 198 31.94 -27.43 -77.18
CA SER A 198 32.11 -25.92 -77.10
C SER A 198 31.02 -24.98 -77.70
N PRO A 199 30.97 -23.66 -77.34
CA PRO A 199 31.17 -22.94 -76.05
C PRO A 199 30.10 -21.81 -75.75
N THR A 200 30.17 -21.22 -74.55
CA THR A 200 29.51 -19.97 -74.05
C THR A 200 29.83 -18.72 -74.92
N PRO A 201 29.08 -17.59 -74.87
CA PRO A 201 29.39 -16.52 -73.88
C PRO A 201 28.23 -15.56 -73.46
N ALA A 202 28.50 -14.86 -72.35
CA ALA A 202 28.18 -13.45 -72.03
C ALA A 202 26.73 -12.98 -71.66
N THR A 203 26.54 -12.76 -70.34
CA THR A 203 26.22 -11.51 -69.57
C THR A 203 25.75 -10.22 -70.31
N PRO A 204 25.40 -9.09 -69.63
CA PRO A 204 24.93 -8.77 -68.25
C PRO A 204 23.78 -7.69 -68.19
N GLN A 205 23.52 -7.16 -66.98
CA GLN A 205 22.92 -5.83 -66.65
C GLN A 205 21.40 -5.79 -66.50
N SER A 206 20.76 -5.03 -65.61
CA SER A 206 21.12 -3.79 -64.90
C SER A 206 20.16 -3.64 -63.68
N GLU A 207 20.62 -3.27 -62.47
CA GLU A 207 20.42 -1.93 -61.85
C GLU A 207 18.94 -1.55 -61.55
N ARG A 208 18.47 -0.99 -60.42
CA ARG A 208 19.01 -0.41 -59.16
C ARG A 208 17.77 0.00 -58.27
N PRO A 209 17.86 0.81 -57.17
CA PRO A 209 17.15 0.52 -55.90
C PRO A 209 16.27 1.71 -55.38
N LEU A 210 15.99 1.69 -54.08
CA LEU A 210 15.73 2.81 -53.15
C LEU A 210 14.28 3.29 -52.89
N GLY A 211 13.93 3.35 -51.61
CA GLY A 211 12.79 4.12 -51.06
C GLY A 211 12.50 3.81 -49.59
N LEU A 212 13.06 4.61 -48.67
CA LEU A 212 12.84 4.64 -47.20
C LEU A 212 11.65 5.61 -46.84
N PRO A 213 11.23 5.78 -45.56
CA PRO A 213 9.84 5.90 -45.11
C PRO A 213 9.44 7.32 -44.62
N THR A 214 8.26 7.41 -43.96
CA THR A 214 7.64 8.46 -43.08
C THR A 214 6.39 9.16 -43.64
N PRO A 215 5.52 9.77 -42.80
CA PRO A 215 5.55 9.95 -41.33
C PRO A 215 4.56 9.12 -40.51
#